data_AF-A0AAV8WS90-F1
#
_entry.id   AF-A0AAV8WS90-F1
#
_cell.length_a   1.000
_cell.length_b   1.000
_cell.length_c   1.000
_cell.angle_alpha   90.00
_cell.angle_beta   90.00
_cell.angle_gamma   90.00
#
_symmetry.space_group_name_H-M   'P 1'
#
loop_
_entity.id
_entity.type
_entity.pdbx_description
1 polymer ?
#
loop_
_entity_poly.entity_id
_entity_poly.type
_entity_poly.pdbx_seq_one_letter_code
_entity_poly.pdbx_strand_id
1 'polypeptide(L)'
;MPNREIIQIHIGQAGVQIANACWELYCLEHGIQIDGTLYEHCNQSDESYSPFFSISGVGKAVPRVVMVDLEPTVIDEIRTGHYRHLFHPDQLLTGKEDAANNFARGKYNIGREMIDLALDKTRLVADDCNSLQGFIVFRAFGGGTGSGFTTLFLENLYSDYRKISVLEFAVYPRPKNISNNS
;
A
#
# COMPACT_ATOMS: atom_id res chain seq x y z
N MET A 1 -15.57 -20.06 -0.72
CA MET A 1 -15.11 -20.05 -2.14
C MET A 1 -13.59 -20.00 -2.11
N PRO A 2 -12.80 -20.34 -3.16
CA PRO A 2 -11.38 -20.06 -3.09
C PRO A 2 -11.21 -18.56 -2.83
N ASN A 3 -10.54 -18.22 -1.72
CA ASN A 3 -10.30 -16.84 -1.34
C ASN A 3 -9.57 -16.17 -2.49
N ARG A 4 -10.11 -15.04 -2.94
CA ARG A 4 -9.60 -14.28 -4.07
C ARG A 4 -8.83 -13.11 -3.51
N GLU A 5 -7.60 -13.35 -3.06
CA GLU A 5 -6.83 -12.34 -2.37
C GLU A 5 -6.25 -11.30 -3.32
N ILE A 6 -6.21 -10.05 -2.85
CA ILE A 6 -5.65 -8.91 -3.56
C ILE A 6 -4.69 -8.19 -2.62
N ILE A 7 -3.53 -7.79 -3.14
CA ILE A 7 -2.54 -7.03 -2.39
C ILE A 7 -2.61 -5.57 -2.83
N GLN A 8 -2.78 -4.65 -1.87
CA GLN A 8 -2.71 -3.21 -2.13
C GLN A 8 -1.29 -2.69 -1.91
N ILE A 9 -0.75 -1.96 -2.88
CA ILE A 9 0.60 -1.40 -2.84
C ILE A 9 0.48 0.12 -2.93
N HIS A 10 0.90 0.83 -1.89
CA HIS A 10 0.80 2.28 -1.80
C HIS A 10 2.18 2.91 -1.87
N ILE A 11 2.43 3.71 -2.91
CA ILE A 11 3.76 4.21 -3.20
C ILE A 11 3.81 5.74 -3.19
N GLY A 12 4.71 6.26 -2.35
CA GLY A 12 4.95 7.68 -2.11
C GLY A 12 3.83 8.35 -1.32
N GLN A 13 4.09 9.57 -0.87
CA GLN A 13 3.18 10.40 -0.05
C GLN A 13 1.71 10.30 -0.44
N ALA A 14 1.36 10.56 -1.72
CA ALA A 14 -0.03 10.52 -2.15
C ALA A 14 -0.65 9.11 -2.03
N GLY A 15 0.09 8.06 -2.40
CA GLY A 15 -0.40 6.69 -2.30
C GLY A 15 -0.60 6.27 -0.85
N VAL A 16 0.34 6.60 0.02
CA VAL A 16 0.31 6.28 1.46
C VAL A 16 -0.81 7.03 2.19
N GLN A 17 -1.03 8.31 1.87
CA GLN A 17 -2.13 9.08 2.44
C GLN A 17 -3.50 8.54 2.00
N ILE A 18 -3.64 8.10 0.75
CA ILE A 18 -4.84 7.40 0.29
C ILE A 18 -5.03 6.09 1.07
N ALA A 19 -3.94 5.36 1.33
CA ALA A 19 -3.99 4.13 2.12
C ALA A 19 -4.65 4.37 3.48
N ASN A 20 -4.19 5.41 4.20
CA ASN A 20 -4.70 5.72 5.54
C ASN A 20 -6.23 5.94 5.53
N ALA A 21 -6.74 6.68 4.54
CA ALA A 21 -8.17 6.91 4.39
C ALA A 21 -8.95 5.66 3.92
N CYS A 22 -8.41 4.89 2.98
CA CYS A 22 -9.07 3.69 2.47
C CYS A 22 -9.17 2.59 3.53
N TRP A 23 -8.09 2.34 4.30
CA TRP A 23 -8.08 1.30 5.33
C TRP A 23 -8.94 1.66 6.54
N GLU A 24 -9.08 2.95 6.88
CA GLU A 24 -10.07 3.40 7.85
C GLU A 24 -11.49 2.99 7.41
N LEU A 25 -11.85 3.27 6.15
CA LEU A 25 -13.17 2.90 5.61
C LEU A 25 -13.37 1.38 5.56
N TYR A 26 -12.38 0.61 5.10
CA TYR A 26 -12.47 -0.86 5.08
C TYR A 26 -12.66 -1.46 6.46
N CYS A 27 -11.99 -0.90 7.48
CA CYS A 27 -12.20 -1.36 8.85
C CYS A 27 -13.64 -1.12 9.32
N LEU A 28 -14.20 0.06 9.01
CA LEU A 28 -15.58 0.40 9.35
C LEU A 28 -16.60 -0.49 8.61
N GLU A 29 -16.41 -0.73 7.32
CA GLU A 29 -17.30 -1.57 6.50
C GLU A 29 -17.32 -3.03 6.95
N HIS A 30 -16.17 -3.56 7.38
CA HIS A 30 -16.03 -4.96 7.80
C HIS A 30 -16.13 -5.17 9.32
N GLY A 31 -16.38 -4.12 10.11
CA GLY A 31 -16.49 -4.22 11.57
C GLY A 31 -15.17 -4.62 12.26
N ILE A 32 -14.04 -4.18 11.71
CA ILE A 32 -12.70 -4.41 12.25
C ILE A 32 -12.32 -3.21 13.12
N GLN A 33 -11.91 -3.48 14.35
CA GLN A 33 -11.42 -2.46 15.26
C GLN A 33 -10.03 -1.97 14.85
N ILE A 34 -9.63 -0.82 15.42
CA ILE A 34 -8.34 -0.17 15.15
C ILE A 34 -7.10 -1.05 15.43
N ASP A 35 -7.27 -2.12 16.22
CA ASP A 35 -6.21 -3.05 16.60
C ASP A 35 -6.28 -4.39 15.84
N GLY A 36 -7.17 -4.48 14.83
CA GLY A 36 -7.41 -5.66 14.02
C GLY A 36 -8.40 -6.66 14.62
N THR A 37 -8.99 -6.42 15.79
CA THR A 37 -10.01 -7.33 16.35
C THR A 37 -11.34 -7.22 15.59
N LEU A 38 -11.97 -8.36 15.31
CA LEU A 38 -13.29 -8.42 14.66
C LEU A 38 -14.39 -8.18 15.70
N TYR A 39 -15.42 -7.40 15.36
CA TYR A 39 -16.61 -7.27 16.21
C TYR A 39 -17.35 -8.60 16.32
N GLU A 40 -17.78 -8.96 17.54
CA GLU A 40 -18.50 -10.22 17.84
C GLU A 40 -19.83 -10.38 17.09
N HIS A 41 -20.39 -9.29 16.55
CA HIS A 41 -21.65 -9.29 15.79
C HIS A 41 -21.49 -9.41 14.28
N CYS A 42 -20.25 -9.40 13.76
CA CYS A 42 -20.02 -9.74 12.36
C CYS A 42 -20.13 -11.26 12.21
N ASN A 43 -21.09 -11.72 11.40
CA ASN A 43 -21.27 -13.14 11.11
C ASN A 43 -19.93 -13.75 10.65
N GLN A 44 -19.31 -14.59 11.47
CA GLN A 44 -18.06 -15.28 11.15
C GLN A 44 -18.17 -16.17 9.89
N SER A 45 -19.40 -16.43 9.42
CA SER A 45 -19.68 -17.12 8.16
C SER A 45 -19.48 -16.26 6.91
N ASP A 46 -19.36 -14.94 7.05
CA ASP A 46 -19.19 -14.01 5.93
C ASP A 46 -17.69 -13.66 5.80
N GLU A 47 -16.95 -14.49 5.05
CA GLU A 47 -15.53 -14.29 4.72
C GLU A 47 -15.31 -13.09 3.74
N SER A 48 -16.22 -12.12 3.73
CA SER A 48 -16.22 -10.96 2.83
C SER A 48 -14.99 -10.07 2.99
N TYR A 49 -14.32 -10.12 4.15
CA TYR A 49 -13.06 -9.43 4.44
C TYR A 49 -11.82 -10.17 3.90
N SER A 50 -11.92 -11.47 3.60
CA SER A 50 -10.78 -12.31 3.19
C SER A 50 -10.00 -11.82 1.97
N PRO A 51 -10.59 -11.12 0.97
CA PRO A 51 -9.83 -10.59 -0.15
C PRO A 51 -8.75 -9.58 0.26
N PHE A 52 -9.02 -8.77 1.29
CA PHE A 52 -8.16 -7.66 1.71
C PHE A 52 -7.45 -7.88 3.04
N PHE A 53 -7.94 -8.78 3.88
CA PHE A 53 -7.37 -9.07 5.19
C PHE A 53 -6.89 -10.53 5.29
N SER A 54 -5.77 -10.73 5.98
CA SER A 54 -5.37 -12.04 6.50
C SER A 54 -5.72 -12.13 7.99
N ILE A 55 -5.94 -13.35 8.49
CA ILE A 55 -6.17 -13.58 9.92
C ILE A 55 -4.88 -14.13 10.52
N SER A 56 -4.29 -13.36 11.43
CA SER A 56 -3.15 -13.79 12.24
C SER A 56 -3.55 -14.96 13.15
N GLY A 57 -2.58 -15.77 13.59
CA GLY A 57 -2.82 -16.88 14.54
C GLY A 57 -3.45 -16.46 15.87
N VAL A 58 -3.44 -15.16 16.21
CA VAL A 58 -4.09 -14.59 17.41
C VAL A 58 -5.52 -14.10 17.11
N GLY A 59 -6.05 -14.35 15.91
CA GLY A 59 -7.41 -13.95 15.50
C GLY A 59 -7.54 -12.48 15.10
N LYS A 60 -6.43 -11.78 14.85
CA LYS A 60 -6.43 -10.38 14.39
C LYS A 60 -6.43 -10.31 12.87
N ALA A 61 -7.28 -9.45 12.31
CA ALA A 61 -7.29 -9.10 10.90
C ALA A 61 -6.13 -8.14 10.59
N VAL A 62 -5.27 -8.56 9.66
CA VAL A 62 -4.11 -7.80 9.19
C VAL A 62 -4.32 -7.45 7.71
N PRO A 63 -4.22 -6.18 7.31
CA PRO A 63 -4.30 -5.78 5.90
C PRO A 63 -3.27 -6.47 5.02
N ARG A 64 -3.69 -6.90 3.81
CA ARG A 64 -2.81 -7.35 2.73
C ARG A 64 -2.27 -6.14 1.97
N VAL A 65 -1.35 -5.43 2.60
CA VAL A 65 -0.84 -4.15 2.11
C VAL A 65 0.68 -4.08 2.13
N VAL A 66 1.26 -3.31 1.21
CA VAL A 66 2.64 -2.86 1.27
C VAL A 66 2.64 -1.35 1.03
N MET A 67 3.22 -0.59 1.96
CA MET A 67 3.34 0.86 1.88
C MET A 67 4.81 1.22 1.74
N VAL A 68 5.16 2.01 0.73
CA VAL A 68 6.55 2.37 0.44
C VAL A 68 6.66 3.86 0.22
N ASP A 69 7.58 4.50 0.94
CA ASP A 69 8.04 5.84 0.62
C ASP A 69 9.56 5.93 0.78
N LEU A 70 10.20 6.77 -0.01
CA LEU A 70 11.66 6.98 0.05
C LEU A 70 12.05 7.92 1.20
N GLU A 71 11.07 8.61 1.79
CA GLU A 71 11.18 9.44 2.99
C GLU A 71 10.28 8.90 4.12
N PRO A 72 10.69 8.99 5.40
CA PRO A 72 9.92 8.41 6.50
C PRO A 72 8.62 9.14 6.86
N THR A 73 8.47 10.43 6.55
CA THR A 73 7.45 11.33 7.14
C THR A 73 6.03 10.75 7.14
N VAL A 74 5.50 10.39 5.97
CA VAL A 74 4.09 9.91 5.86
C VAL A 74 3.86 8.52 6.43
N ILE A 75 4.89 7.66 6.45
CA ILE A 75 4.76 6.31 7.01
C ILE A 75 4.90 6.37 8.52
N ASP A 76 5.73 7.27 9.06
CA ASP A 76 5.82 7.51 10.49
C ASP A 76 4.52 8.06 11.08
N GLU A 77 3.76 8.86 10.31
CA GLU A 77 2.38 9.24 10.66
C GLU A 77 1.47 8.01 10.82
N ILE A 78 1.62 6.97 9.99
CA ILE A 78 0.86 5.72 10.13
C ILE A 78 1.33 4.92 11.34
N ARG A 79 2.65 4.82 11.55
CA ARG A 79 3.26 4.12 12.70
C ARG A 79 2.86 4.73 14.05
N THR A 80 2.59 6.04 14.08
CA THR A 80 2.18 6.76 15.30
C THR A 80 0.69 7.06 15.34
N GLY A 81 -0.03 6.82 14.23
CA GLY A 81 -1.43 7.14 14.04
C GLY A 81 -2.40 6.21 14.76
N HIS A 82 -3.68 6.44 14.50
CA HIS A 82 -4.78 5.73 15.17
C HIS A 82 -4.80 4.23 14.85
N TYR A 83 -4.47 3.85 13.62
CA TYR A 83 -4.42 2.48 13.11
C TYR A 83 -3.03 1.83 13.21
N ARG A 84 -2.14 2.33 14.08
CA ARG A 84 -0.75 1.84 14.21
C ARG A 84 -0.62 0.35 14.52
N HIS A 85 -1.63 -0.26 15.15
CA HIS A 85 -1.63 -1.68 15.51
C HIS A 85 -2.28 -2.57 14.44
N LEU A 86 -2.87 -1.98 13.41
CA LEU A 86 -3.54 -2.70 12.33
C LEU A 86 -2.51 -3.26 11.33
N PHE A 87 -1.53 -2.44 10.96
CA PHE A 87 -0.54 -2.77 9.93
C PHE A 87 0.64 -3.56 10.52
N HIS A 88 1.14 -4.53 9.76
CA HIS A 88 2.36 -5.21 10.15
C HIS A 88 3.58 -4.29 9.92
N PRO A 89 4.52 -4.14 10.88
CA PRO A 89 5.66 -3.23 10.72
C PRO A 89 6.50 -3.49 9.45
N ASP A 90 6.64 -4.75 9.05
CA ASP A 90 7.34 -5.13 7.81
C ASP A 90 6.64 -4.70 6.52
N GLN A 91 5.37 -4.30 6.58
CA GLN A 91 4.63 -3.77 5.43
C GLN A 91 4.84 -2.25 5.26
N LEU A 92 5.48 -1.58 6.22
CA LEU A 92 5.67 -0.12 6.26
C LEU A 92 7.13 0.23 5.96
N LEU A 93 7.45 0.48 4.68
CA LEU A 93 8.81 0.62 4.18
C LEU A 93 9.21 2.07 3.94
N THR A 94 10.26 2.51 4.63
CA THR A 94 10.77 3.88 4.58
C THR A 94 12.22 3.91 4.12
N GLY A 95 12.52 4.71 3.10
CA GLY A 95 13.88 5.09 2.75
C GLY A 95 14.44 6.16 3.70
N LYS A 96 15.65 6.64 3.37
CA LYS A 96 16.35 7.70 4.13
C LYS A 96 16.41 9.03 3.38
N GLU A 97 16.12 9.02 2.07
CA GLU A 97 16.28 10.17 1.18
C GLU A 97 15.09 10.29 0.23
N ASP A 98 14.52 11.47 0.11
CA ASP A 98 13.44 11.73 -0.86
C ASP A 98 13.95 11.84 -2.30
N ALA A 99 13.10 11.46 -3.26
CA ALA A 99 13.27 11.68 -4.68
C ALA A 99 13.17 13.17 -5.10
N ALA A 100 12.76 14.08 -4.21
CA ALA A 100 12.71 15.53 -4.44
C ALA A 100 11.95 15.93 -5.71
N ASN A 101 10.78 15.32 -5.92
CA ASN A 101 9.95 15.48 -7.14
C ASN A 101 10.67 15.16 -8.46
N ASN A 102 11.77 14.41 -8.42
CA ASN A 102 12.55 14.02 -9.60
C ASN A 102 12.33 12.53 -9.95
N PHE A 103 11.72 12.30 -11.11
CA PHE A 103 11.50 10.96 -11.66
C PHE A 103 12.79 10.14 -11.77
N ALA A 104 13.88 10.74 -12.28
CA ALA A 104 15.13 10.03 -12.49
C ALA A 104 15.77 9.62 -11.16
N ARG A 105 15.62 10.43 -10.11
CA ARG A 105 16.11 10.10 -8.77
C ARG A 105 15.33 8.93 -8.19
N GLY A 106 14.00 8.92 -8.36
CA GLY A 106 13.13 7.83 -7.95
C GLY A 106 13.33 6.53 -8.75
N LYS A 107 13.59 6.59 -10.06
CA LYS A 107 13.74 5.40 -10.91
C LYS A 107 15.17 4.84 -10.95
N TYR A 108 16.18 5.69 -11.10
CA TYR A 108 17.54 5.26 -11.45
C TYR A 108 18.54 5.36 -10.30
N ASN A 109 18.25 6.13 -9.25
CA ASN A 109 19.16 6.34 -8.13
C ASN A 109 18.58 5.72 -6.85
N ILE A 110 17.95 6.52 -5.99
CA ILE A 110 17.46 6.11 -4.65
C ILE A 110 16.55 4.89 -4.73
N GLY A 111 15.67 4.83 -5.74
CA GLY A 111 14.77 3.71 -5.90
C GLY A 111 15.46 2.35 -6.07
N ARG A 112 16.69 2.31 -6.60
CA ARG A 112 17.45 1.06 -6.72
C ARG A 112 17.93 0.51 -5.39
N GLU A 113 18.06 1.34 -4.36
CA GLU A 113 18.42 0.87 -3.02
C GLU A 113 17.21 0.27 -2.30
N MET A 114 15.99 0.74 -2.64
CA MET A 114 14.75 0.33 -2.00
C MET A 114 13.99 -0.78 -2.72
N ILE A 115 14.27 -1.02 -4.01
CA ILE A 115 13.50 -1.95 -4.84
C ILE A 115 13.55 -3.40 -4.32
N ASP A 116 14.74 -3.88 -3.96
CA ASP A 116 14.92 -5.25 -3.50
C ASP A 116 14.12 -5.51 -2.22
N LEU A 117 14.17 -4.56 -1.28
CA LEU A 117 13.39 -4.61 -0.04
C LEU A 117 11.88 -4.59 -0.32
N ALA A 118 11.42 -3.69 -1.21
CA ALA A 118 10.00 -3.59 -1.53
C ALA A 118 9.45 -4.85 -2.22
N LEU A 119 10.22 -5.45 -3.13
CA LEU A 119 9.85 -6.69 -3.79
C LEU A 119 9.86 -7.87 -2.81
N ASP A 120 10.86 -7.97 -1.94
CA ASP A 120 10.95 -9.03 -0.93
C ASP A 120 9.73 -9.01 0.01
N LYS A 121 9.38 -7.83 0.54
CA LYS A 121 8.19 -7.70 1.38
C LYS A 121 6.88 -7.95 0.64
N THR A 122 6.80 -7.57 -0.64
CA THR A 122 5.66 -7.90 -1.49
C THR A 122 5.53 -9.41 -1.69
N ARG A 123 6.65 -10.12 -1.87
CA ARG A 123 6.68 -11.58 -1.97
C ARG A 123 6.21 -12.25 -0.69
N LEU A 124 6.66 -11.77 0.48
CA LEU A 124 6.20 -12.30 1.77
C LEU A 124 4.67 -12.18 1.94
N VAL A 125 4.07 -11.05 1.53
CA VAL A 125 2.61 -10.88 1.57
C VAL A 125 1.91 -11.75 0.52
N ALA A 126 2.54 -11.97 -0.65
CA ALA A 126 2.02 -12.87 -1.67
C ALA A 126 2.06 -14.34 -1.25
N ASP A 127 3.10 -14.77 -0.52
CA ASP A 127 3.24 -16.13 -0.01
C ASP A 127 2.22 -16.46 1.09
N ASP A 128 1.70 -15.44 1.79
CA ASP A 128 0.58 -15.58 2.75
C ASP A 128 -0.80 -15.73 2.07
N CYS A 129 -0.90 -15.49 0.75
CA CYS A 129 -2.14 -15.64 0.01
C CYS A 129 -2.32 -17.09 -0.49
N ASN A 130 -3.54 -17.64 -0.36
CA ASN A 130 -3.83 -18.97 -0.92
C ASN A 130 -4.01 -18.91 -2.45
N SER A 131 -4.62 -17.85 -2.97
CA SER A 131 -4.86 -17.65 -4.40
C SER A 131 -4.85 -16.16 -4.78
N LEU A 132 -3.65 -15.59 -4.84
CA LEU A 132 -3.43 -14.21 -5.28
C LEU A 132 -4.03 -13.96 -6.67
N GLN A 133 -4.99 -13.03 -6.76
CA GLN A 133 -5.65 -12.65 -8.01
C GLN A 133 -4.98 -11.45 -8.68
N GLY A 134 -4.46 -10.52 -7.87
CA GLY A 134 -4.03 -9.24 -8.39
C GLY A 134 -3.32 -8.33 -7.38
N PHE A 135 -2.71 -7.30 -7.94
CA PHE A 135 -2.18 -6.16 -7.21
C PHE A 135 -2.98 -4.91 -7.54
N ILE A 136 -3.24 -4.07 -6.54
CA ILE A 136 -3.78 -2.73 -6.74
C ILE A 136 -2.70 -1.73 -6.31
N VAL A 137 -2.22 -0.90 -7.23
CA VAL A 137 -1.11 0.03 -7.00
C VAL A 137 -1.65 1.47 -6.93
N PHE A 138 -1.43 2.13 -5.79
CA PHE A 138 -1.78 3.53 -5.57
C PHE A 138 -0.54 4.40 -5.67
N ARG A 139 -0.58 5.41 -6.54
CA ARG A 139 0.55 6.30 -6.83
C ARG A 139 0.11 7.71 -7.23
N ALA A 140 1.05 8.65 -7.29
CA ALA A 140 0.85 9.95 -7.95
C ALA A 140 1.79 10.10 -9.15
N PHE A 141 1.29 10.73 -10.23
CA PHE A 141 2.13 11.05 -11.39
C PHE A 141 3.09 12.22 -11.15
N GLY A 142 2.74 13.16 -10.26
CA GLY A 142 3.50 14.39 -10.06
C GLY A 142 4.70 14.29 -9.12
N GLY A 143 4.83 13.22 -8.32
CA GLY A 143 5.89 13.08 -7.32
C GLY A 143 7.06 12.22 -7.80
N GLY A 144 8.25 12.39 -7.23
CA GLY A 144 9.45 11.63 -7.61
C GLY A 144 9.36 10.15 -7.27
N THR A 145 8.94 9.82 -6.04
CA THR A 145 8.69 8.46 -5.56
C THR A 145 7.49 7.83 -6.27
N GLY A 146 6.33 8.50 -6.19
CA GLY A 146 5.09 8.03 -6.80
C GLY A 146 5.22 7.81 -8.30
N SER A 147 6.08 8.57 -9.00
CA SER A 147 6.33 8.37 -10.41
C SER A 147 7.46 7.40 -10.73
N GLY A 148 8.69 7.77 -10.38
CA GLY A 148 9.92 7.07 -10.76
C GLY A 148 10.07 5.72 -10.08
N PHE A 149 9.95 5.69 -8.75
CA PHE A 149 10.10 4.45 -8.01
C PHE A 149 8.99 3.46 -8.35
N THR A 150 7.74 3.92 -8.47
CA THR A 150 6.65 3.02 -8.89
C THR A 150 6.88 2.45 -10.29
N THR A 151 7.44 3.21 -11.25
CA THR A 151 7.77 2.66 -12.57
C THR A 151 8.83 1.57 -12.47
N LEU A 152 9.88 1.77 -11.67
CA LEU A 152 10.89 0.73 -11.40
C LEU A 152 10.24 -0.49 -10.73
N PHE A 153 9.36 -0.26 -9.77
CA PHE A 153 8.67 -1.32 -9.04
C PHE A 153 7.79 -2.16 -9.96
N LEU A 154 6.97 -1.52 -10.79
CA LEU A 154 6.09 -2.20 -11.75
C LEU A 154 6.88 -3.01 -12.77
N GLU A 155 7.99 -2.49 -13.31
CA GLU A 155 8.84 -3.22 -14.26
C GLU A 155 9.31 -4.57 -13.68
N ASN A 156 9.71 -4.59 -12.40
CA ASN A 156 10.12 -5.81 -11.72
C ASN A 156 8.92 -6.70 -11.32
N LEU A 157 7.83 -6.09 -10.85
CA LEU A 157 6.61 -6.81 -10.48
C LEU A 157 6.02 -7.57 -11.67
N TYR A 158 5.98 -6.95 -12.86
CA TYR A 158 5.53 -7.61 -14.09
C TYR A 158 6.48 -8.73 -14.53
N SER A 159 7.78 -8.63 -14.24
CA SER A 159 8.74 -9.70 -14.51
C SER A 159 8.47 -10.94 -13.67
N ASP A 160 8.19 -10.74 -12.38
CA ASP A 160 7.98 -11.80 -11.39
C ASP A 160 6.56 -12.40 -11.46
N TYR A 161 5.54 -11.57 -11.67
CA TYR A 161 4.12 -11.94 -11.60
C TYR A 161 3.38 -11.80 -12.94
N ARG A 162 3.96 -12.34 -14.02
CA ARG A 162 3.47 -12.15 -15.42
C ARG A 162 2.00 -12.48 -15.70
N LYS A 163 1.38 -13.35 -14.90
CA LYS A 163 -0.01 -13.82 -15.10
C LYS A 163 -1.01 -13.15 -14.14
N ILE A 164 -0.53 -12.35 -13.20
CA ILE A 164 -1.34 -11.71 -12.17
C ILE A 164 -1.75 -10.33 -12.67
N SER A 165 -3.01 -9.96 -12.42
CA SER A 165 -3.53 -8.67 -12.87
C SER A 165 -2.98 -7.54 -12.00
N VAL A 166 -2.61 -6.41 -12.61
CA VAL A 166 -2.20 -5.20 -11.90
C VAL A 166 -3.15 -4.07 -12.28
N LEU A 167 -3.78 -3.46 -11.29
CA LEU A 167 -4.64 -2.28 -11.45
C LEU A 167 -3.95 -1.07 -10.82
N GLU A 168 -3.97 0.07 -11.50
CA GLU A 168 -3.32 1.30 -11.01
C GLU A 168 -4.35 2.39 -10.71
N PHE A 169 -4.29 2.94 -9.49
CA PHE A 169 -4.94 4.18 -9.10
C PHE A 169 -3.91 5.30 -9.05
N ALA A 170 -3.85 6.08 -10.14
CA ALA A 170 -2.85 7.12 -10.29
C ALA A 170 -3.48 8.51 -10.15
N VAL A 171 -3.03 9.27 -9.14
CA VAL A 171 -3.45 10.66 -8.93
C VAL A 171 -2.79 11.56 -9.97
N TYR A 172 -3.62 12.23 -10.78
CA TYR A 172 -3.17 13.18 -11.78
C TYR A 172 -2.96 14.58 -11.14
N PRO A 173 -1.81 15.24 -11.38
CA PRO A 173 -1.53 16.55 -10.81
C PRO A 173 -2.45 17.61 -11.42
N ARG A 174 -2.96 18.53 -10.59
CA ARG A 174 -3.75 19.68 -11.04
C ARG A 174 -3.09 20.97 -10.55
N PRO A 175 -2.73 21.91 -11.46
CA PRO A 175 -2.34 23.26 -11.02
C PRO A 175 -3.55 23.92 -10.37
N LYS A 176 -3.37 24.42 -9.14
CA LYS A 176 -4.37 25.32 -8.54
C LYS A 176 -4.21 26.66 -9.25
N ASN A 177 -5.24 27.11 -9.95
CA ASN A 177 -5.28 28.49 -10.43
C ASN A 177 -5.14 29.38 -9.20
N ILE A 178 -4.02 30.09 -9.09
CA ILE A 178 -3.91 31.25 -8.21
C ILE A 178 -4.78 32.31 -8.90
N SER A 179 -6.06 32.35 -8.58
CA SER A 179 -6.85 33.55 -8.81
C SER A 179 -6.22 34.62 -7.93
N ASN A 180 -5.34 35.42 -8.53
CA ASN A 180 -4.97 36.70 -7.99
C ASN A 180 -6.29 37.44 -7.74
N ASN A 181 -6.64 37.65 -6.47
CA ASN A 181 -7.64 38.63 -6.09
C ASN A 181 -7.09 39.99 -6.54
N SER A 182 -7.52 40.45 -7.72
CA SER A 182 -7.46 41.84 -8.17
C SER A 182 -8.77 42.52 -7.84
#